data_AF-A0A164X3M8-F1
#
_entry.id   AF-A0A164X3M8-F1
#
_cell.length_a   1.000
_cell.length_b   1.000
_cell.length_c   1.000
_cell.angle_alpha   90.00
_cell.angle_beta   90.00
_cell.angle_gamma   90.00
#
_symmetry.space_group_name_H-M   'P 1'
#
loop_
_entity.id
_entity.type
_entity.pdbx_description
1 polymer ?
#
loop_
_entity_poly.entity_id
_entity_poly.type
_entity_poly.pdbx_seq_one_letter_code
_entity_poly.pdbx_strand_id
1 'polypeptide(L)'
;MSQPSSRSVDARANLVKGLKVLQSLGDAIPGPGGGVIKGIAGIGVVVLETAERVRANKEECIEIAQRAAQLILELEPQLSPDDISEDLRLRLEAYSSVLREVSETITRIGAKSKWKRAFRSASVSEETKDCLNKLDNAYQDFLVTASPSYILIIFDASSS
;
A
#
# COMPACT_ATOMS: atom_id res chain seq x y z
N MET A 1 -27.34 -8.87 18.55
CA MET A 1 -27.08 -7.55 17.94
C MET A 1 -25.57 -7.40 17.81
N SER A 2 -25.05 -7.58 16.60
CA SER A 2 -23.62 -7.51 16.32
C SER A 2 -23.15 -6.06 16.37
N GLN A 3 -22.16 -5.75 17.19
CA GLN A 3 -21.39 -4.50 17.06
C GLN A 3 -20.14 -4.78 16.21
N PRO A 4 -20.05 -4.21 15.00
CA PRO A 4 -18.76 -4.01 14.37
C PRO A 4 -18.70 -2.61 13.76
N SER A 5 -18.17 -1.59 14.46
CA SER A 5 -18.01 -0.27 13.81
C SER A 5 -17.00 0.70 14.44
N SER A 6 -16.67 0.65 15.73
CA SER A 6 -15.73 1.65 16.30
C SER A 6 -14.28 1.36 15.94
N ARG A 7 -13.78 0.16 16.25
CA ARG A 7 -12.35 -0.20 16.08
C ARG A 7 -11.82 -0.10 14.64
N SER A 8 -12.63 -0.42 13.62
CA SER A 8 -12.18 -0.37 12.22
C SER A 8 -12.13 1.05 11.67
N VAL A 9 -13.03 1.92 12.12
CA VAL A 9 -13.04 3.35 11.77
C VAL A 9 -11.85 4.05 12.42
N ASP A 10 -11.56 3.73 13.68
CA ASP A 10 -10.39 4.25 14.39
C ASP A 10 -9.07 3.80 13.74
N ALA A 11 -8.96 2.52 13.38
CA ALA A 11 -7.79 1.98 12.68
C ALA A 11 -7.54 2.69 11.34
N ARG A 12 -8.60 2.94 10.57
CA ARG A 12 -8.48 3.62 9.26
C ARG A 12 -8.15 5.10 9.41
N ALA A 13 -8.78 5.80 10.36
CA ALA A 13 -8.44 7.18 10.67
C ALA A 13 -6.96 7.31 11.07
N ASN A 14 -6.43 6.31 11.79
CA ASN A 14 -5.01 6.23 12.12
C ASN A 14 -4.13 5.99 10.89
N LEU A 15 -4.55 5.14 9.94
CA LEU A 15 -3.82 4.97 8.66
C LEU A 15 -3.77 6.27 7.86
N VAL A 16 -4.89 6.99 7.71
CA VAL A 16 -4.91 8.29 7.01
C VAL A 16 -4.02 9.31 7.71
N LYS A 17 -4.02 9.34 9.05
CA LYS A 17 -3.12 10.21 9.82
C LYS A 17 -1.65 9.86 9.57
N GLY A 18 -1.29 8.58 9.63
CA GLY A 18 0.07 8.11 9.36
C GLY A 18 0.52 8.51 7.95
N LEU A 19 -0.34 8.33 6.94
CA LEU A 19 0.00 8.70 5.57
C LEU A 19 0.18 10.22 5.41
N LYS A 20 -0.57 11.04 6.15
CA LYS A 20 -0.36 12.50 6.19
C LYS A 20 0.94 12.90 6.87
N VAL A 21 1.36 12.17 7.90
CA VAL A 21 2.69 12.33 8.51
C VAL A 21 3.77 11.99 7.48
N LEU A 22 3.63 10.87 6.77
CA LEU A 22 4.57 10.47 5.72
C LEU A 22 4.62 11.47 4.54
N GLN A 23 3.49 12.07 4.16
CA GLN A 23 3.48 13.18 3.19
C GLN A 23 4.27 14.39 3.69
N SER A 24 4.10 14.75 4.97
CA SER A 24 4.81 15.87 5.58
C SER A 24 6.30 15.58 5.68
N LEU A 25 6.68 14.33 5.95
CA LEU A 25 8.07 13.87 5.92
C LEU A 25 8.66 13.99 4.51
N GLY A 26 7.95 13.53 3.49
CA GLY A 26 8.36 13.67 2.09
C GLY A 26 8.55 15.13 1.66
N ASP A 27 7.72 16.05 2.16
CA ASP A 27 7.87 17.50 1.92
C ASP A 27 9.09 18.10 2.63
N ALA A 28 9.51 17.52 3.75
CA ALA A 28 10.66 18.00 4.52
C ALA A 28 12.00 17.48 3.97
N ILE A 29 11.99 16.37 3.21
CA ILE A 29 13.22 15.79 2.64
C ILE A 29 13.63 16.58 1.39
N PRO A 30 14.84 17.17 1.36
CA PRO A 30 15.34 17.88 0.20
C PRO A 30 15.63 16.93 -0.97
N GLY A 31 15.47 17.43 -2.20
CA GLY A 31 15.81 16.69 -3.42
C GLY A 31 14.67 15.84 -3.99
N PRO A 32 14.93 15.12 -5.10
CA PRO A 32 13.89 14.45 -5.88
C PRO A 32 13.23 13.27 -5.15
N GLY A 33 13.90 12.65 -4.17
CA GLY A 33 13.35 11.54 -3.40
C GLY A 33 12.17 11.93 -2.49
N GLY A 34 12.19 13.13 -1.90
CA GLY A 34 11.11 13.61 -1.02
C GLY A 34 9.76 13.70 -1.75
N GLY A 35 9.81 14.17 -3.00
CA GLY A 35 8.64 14.22 -3.89
C GLY A 35 8.04 12.84 -4.18
N VAL A 36 8.85 11.80 -4.29
CA VAL A 36 8.39 10.42 -4.53
C VAL A 36 7.65 9.88 -3.30
N ILE A 37 8.20 10.07 -2.09
CA ILE A 37 7.57 9.65 -0.83
C ILE A 37 6.23 10.35 -0.64
N LYS A 38 6.21 11.66 -0.86
CA LYS A 38 4.97 12.45 -0.83
C LYS A 38 3.94 11.89 -1.81
N GLY A 39 4.37 11.55 -3.03
CA GLY A 39 3.53 10.95 -4.06
C GLY A 39 2.93 9.62 -3.61
N ILE A 40 3.76 8.70 -3.09
CA ILE A 40 3.34 7.40 -2.57
C ILE A 40 2.31 7.56 -1.46
N ALA A 41 2.61 8.39 -0.48
CA ALA A 41 1.71 8.64 0.65
C ALA A 41 0.40 9.33 0.21
N GLY A 42 0.45 10.17 -0.82
CA GLY A 42 -0.71 10.74 -1.51
C GLY A 42 -1.60 9.66 -2.14
N ILE A 43 -1.01 8.72 -2.87
CA ILE A 43 -1.72 7.59 -3.48
C ILE A 43 -2.42 6.76 -2.40
N GLY A 44 -1.74 6.45 -1.30
CA GLY A 44 -2.34 5.71 -0.17
C GLY A 44 -3.59 6.37 0.39
N VAL A 45 -3.59 7.71 0.54
CA VAL A 45 -4.77 8.47 1.00
C VAL A 45 -5.90 8.38 -0.02
N VAL A 46 -5.59 8.60 -1.31
CA VAL A 46 -6.59 8.51 -2.39
C VAL A 46 -7.21 7.12 -2.47
N VAL A 47 -6.41 6.07 -2.30
CA VAL A 47 -6.86 4.68 -2.30
C VAL A 47 -7.84 4.40 -1.15
N LEU A 48 -7.51 4.82 0.07
CA LEU A 48 -8.40 4.70 1.23
C LEU A 48 -9.70 5.47 1.05
N GLU A 49 -9.63 6.73 0.61
CA GLU A 49 -10.82 7.55 0.38
C GLU A 49 -11.70 6.97 -0.74
N THR A 50 -11.08 6.45 -1.80
CA THR A 50 -11.80 5.84 -2.92
C THR A 50 -12.54 4.62 -2.45
N ALA A 51 -11.88 3.71 -1.73
CA ALA A 51 -12.48 2.50 -1.16
C ALA A 51 -13.66 2.79 -0.22
N GLU A 52 -13.71 3.95 0.44
CA GLU A 52 -14.87 4.35 1.25
C GLU A 52 -16.08 4.79 0.42
N ARG A 53 -15.80 5.44 -0.72
CA ARG A 53 -16.80 6.04 -1.60
C ARG A 53 -17.40 5.03 -2.58
N VAL A 54 -16.78 3.86 -2.77
CA VAL A 54 -17.34 2.82 -3.66
C VAL A 54 -18.66 2.28 -3.12
N ARG A 55 -19.58 2.02 -4.05
CA ARG A 55 -20.94 1.50 -3.73
C ARG A 55 -21.04 -0.02 -3.85
N ALA A 56 -20.09 -0.65 -4.53
CA ALA A 56 -20.02 -2.09 -4.76
C ALA A 56 -18.63 -2.61 -4.34
N ASN A 57 -18.56 -3.88 -3.91
CA ASN A 57 -17.32 -4.56 -3.47
C ASN A 57 -16.57 -3.77 -2.38
N LYS A 58 -17.33 -3.15 -1.47
CA LYS A 58 -16.80 -2.18 -0.50
C LYS A 58 -15.85 -2.84 0.50
N GLU A 59 -16.16 -4.05 0.96
CA GLU A 59 -15.33 -4.76 1.93
C GLU A 59 -13.98 -5.12 1.30
N GLU A 60 -13.98 -5.64 0.08
CA GLU A 60 -12.76 -5.99 -0.67
C GLU A 60 -11.93 -4.76 -1.01
N CYS A 61 -12.55 -3.66 -1.47
CA CYS A 61 -11.85 -2.41 -1.72
C CYS A 61 -11.22 -1.83 -0.44
N ILE A 62 -11.91 -1.93 0.70
CA ILE A 62 -11.38 -1.47 1.99
C ILE A 62 -10.18 -2.33 2.42
N GLU A 63 -10.25 -3.64 2.26
CA GLU A 63 -9.16 -4.56 2.62
C GLU A 63 -7.89 -4.25 1.82
N ILE A 64 -7.99 -4.13 0.49
CA ILE A 64 -6.84 -3.77 -0.37
C ILE A 64 -6.29 -2.40 0.03
N ALA A 65 -7.17 -1.43 0.25
CA ALA A 65 -6.76 -0.07 0.59
C ALA A 65 -6.05 0.01 1.95
N GLN A 66 -6.52 -0.74 2.94
CA GLN A 66 -5.88 -0.85 4.25
C GLN A 66 -4.51 -1.51 4.14
N ARG A 67 -4.41 -2.61 3.37
CA ARG A 67 -3.13 -3.30 3.17
C ARG A 67 -2.12 -2.41 2.45
N ALA A 68 -2.52 -1.71 1.39
CA ALA A 68 -1.66 -0.76 0.68
C ALA A 68 -1.18 0.35 1.62
N ALA A 69 -2.09 0.92 2.43
CA ALA A 69 -1.72 1.95 3.39
C ALA A 69 -0.73 1.46 4.46
N GLN A 70 -0.90 0.24 4.96
CA GLN A 70 0.04 -0.36 5.92
C GLN A 70 1.44 -0.52 5.33
N LEU A 71 1.54 -1.11 4.12
CA LEU A 71 2.82 -1.31 3.45
C LEU A 71 3.53 0.02 3.16
N ILE A 72 2.77 1.06 2.79
CA ILE A 72 3.32 2.41 2.63
C ILE A 72 3.90 2.95 3.95
N LEU A 73 3.23 2.72 5.08
CA LEU A 73 3.72 3.19 6.39
C LEU A 73 4.98 2.44 6.84
N GLU A 74 5.16 1.19 6.42
CA GLU A 74 6.39 0.44 6.68
C GLU A 74 7.61 0.99 5.93
N LEU A 75 7.42 1.92 4.97
CA LEU A 75 8.51 2.66 4.35
C LEU A 75 9.15 3.66 5.30
N GLU A 76 8.38 4.27 6.23
CA GLU A 76 8.84 5.32 7.15
C GLU A 76 10.19 5.00 7.83
N PRO A 77 10.41 3.83 8.46
CA PRO A 77 11.69 3.53 9.13
C PRO A 77 12.88 3.39 8.18
N GLN A 78 12.66 3.27 6.87
CA GLN A 78 13.70 3.13 5.86
C GLN A 78 14.08 4.47 5.22
N LEU A 79 13.33 5.53 5.53
CA LEU A 79 13.56 6.86 5.01
C LEU A 79 14.51 7.61 5.94
N SER A 80 15.64 8.03 5.40
CA SER A 80 16.49 9.00 6.08
C SER A 80 15.87 10.40 5.91
N PRO A 81 15.77 11.19 6.99
CA PRO A 81 15.25 12.55 6.92
C PRO A 81 16.21 13.52 6.19
N ASP A 82 17.48 13.14 6.05
CA ASP A 82 18.53 14.03 5.55
C ASP A 82 18.77 13.89 4.04
N ASP A 83 18.71 12.66 3.50
CA ASP A 83 18.92 12.39 2.07
C ASP A 83 18.39 11.01 1.65
N ILE A 84 17.90 10.90 0.42
CA ILE A 84 17.44 9.66 -0.18
C ILE A 84 18.41 9.26 -1.29
N SER A 85 19.03 8.10 -1.14
CA SER A 85 19.93 7.58 -2.16
C SER A 85 19.21 7.39 -3.50
N GLU A 86 19.94 7.55 -4.59
CA GLU A 86 19.39 7.40 -5.94
C GLU A 86 18.81 5.99 -6.18
N ASP A 87 19.44 4.96 -5.62
CA ASP A 87 18.94 3.59 -5.64
C ASP A 87 17.59 3.46 -4.90
N LEU A 88 17.49 4.03 -3.69
CA LEU A 88 16.25 4.05 -2.93
C LEU A 88 15.14 4.81 -3.67
N ARG A 89 15.49 5.93 -4.32
CA ARG A 89 14.57 6.71 -5.16
C ARG A 89 14.00 5.87 -6.31
N LEU A 90 14.85 5.19 -7.08
CA LEU A 90 14.41 4.36 -8.20
C LEU A 90 13.47 3.23 -7.74
N ARG A 91 13.76 2.61 -6.59
CA ARG A 91 12.89 1.58 -6.02
C ARG A 91 11.55 2.13 -5.56
N LEU A 92 11.55 3.31 -4.93
CA LEU A 92 10.31 4.00 -4.55
C LEU A 92 9.49 4.40 -5.79
N GLU A 93 10.13 4.82 -6.88
CA GLU A 93 9.43 5.12 -8.15
C GLU A 93 8.78 3.87 -8.75
N ALA A 94 9.49 2.73 -8.77
CA ALA A 94 8.93 1.46 -9.21
C ALA A 94 7.73 1.04 -8.34
N TYR A 95 7.87 1.14 -7.01
CA TYR A 95 6.78 0.86 -6.08
C TYR A 95 5.59 1.82 -6.27
N SER A 96 5.84 3.11 -6.50
CA SER A 96 4.81 4.10 -6.79
C SER A 96 4.04 3.78 -8.07
N SER A 97 4.67 3.17 -9.07
CA SER A 97 3.99 2.72 -10.29
C SER A 97 2.98 1.61 -9.99
N VAL A 98 3.40 0.61 -9.21
CA VAL A 98 2.53 -0.51 -8.79
C VAL A 98 1.34 0.00 -7.96
N LEU A 99 1.58 0.92 -7.02
CA LEU A 99 0.52 1.53 -6.22
C LEU A 99 -0.52 2.28 -7.09
N ARG A 100 -0.07 2.93 -8.16
CA ARG A 100 -0.97 3.61 -9.09
C ARG A 100 -1.86 2.61 -9.84
N GLU A 101 -1.30 1.51 -10.31
CA GLU A 101 -2.06 0.42 -10.96
C GLU A 101 -3.11 -0.19 -10.01
N VAL A 102 -2.75 -0.36 -8.74
CA VAL A 102 -3.67 -0.83 -7.69
C VAL A 102 -4.80 0.17 -7.47
N SER A 103 -4.49 1.47 -7.40
CA SER A 103 -5.49 2.53 -7.27
C SER A 103 -6.49 2.56 -8.44
N GLU A 104 -5.98 2.40 -9.66
CA GLU A 104 -6.83 2.29 -10.86
C GLU A 104 -7.71 1.04 -10.83
N THR A 105 -7.17 -0.08 -10.35
CA THR A 105 -7.90 -1.33 -10.21
C THR A 105 -9.01 -1.23 -9.17
N ILE A 106 -8.77 -0.63 -8.01
CA ILE A 106 -9.79 -0.36 -6.98
C ILE A 106 -10.90 0.53 -7.54
N THR A 107 -10.53 1.59 -8.26
CA THR A 107 -11.50 2.49 -8.90
C THR A 107 -12.39 1.74 -9.89
N ARG A 108 -11.79 0.86 -10.71
CA ARG A 108 -12.50 0.04 -11.69
C ARG A 108 -13.42 -1.00 -11.04
N ILE A 109 -12.97 -1.68 -9.98
CA ILE A 109 -13.76 -2.66 -9.23
C ILE A 109 -14.94 -1.97 -8.52
N GLY A 110 -14.68 -0.82 -7.92
CA GLY A 110 -15.67 -0.01 -7.22
C GLY A 110 -16.78 0.58 -8.10
N ALA A 111 -16.49 0.84 -9.38
CA ALA A 111 -17.44 1.39 -10.34
C ALA A 111 -18.40 0.36 -10.96
N LYS A 112 -18.06 -0.95 -10.92
CA LYS A 112 -18.87 -2.02 -11.51
C LYS A 112 -20.06 -2.39 -10.61
N SER A 113 -21.10 -1.57 -10.65
CA SER A 113 -22.31 -1.66 -9.81
C SER A 113 -23.30 -2.80 -10.13
N LYS A 114 -23.04 -3.65 -11.14
CA LYS A 114 -24.09 -4.53 -11.71
C LYS A 114 -23.71 -6.01 -11.94
N TRP A 115 -22.70 -6.57 -11.27
CA TRP A 115 -22.57 -8.04 -11.29
C TRP A 115 -23.53 -8.69 -10.32
N LYS A 116 -24.75 -8.91 -10.81
CA LYS A 116 -25.80 -9.67 -10.16
C LYS A 116 -25.26 -11.01 -9.65
N ARG A 117 -24.98 -11.05 -8.35
CA ARG A 117 -25.44 -12.07 -7.39
C ARG A 117 -25.07 -13.54 -7.60
N ALA A 118 -24.35 -13.97 -8.64
CA ALA A 118 -24.17 -15.42 -8.87
C ALA A 118 -22.88 -15.91 -9.56
N PHE A 119 -21.94 -15.05 -10.03
CA PHE A 119 -20.90 -15.55 -10.96
C PHE A 119 -19.41 -15.28 -10.66
N ARG A 120 -18.98 -14.64 -9.55
CA ARG A 120 -17.60 -14.14 -9.46
C ARG A 120 -16.91 -14.04 -8.09
N SER A 121 -17.32 -14.78 -7.06
CA SER A 121 -16.50 -14.79 -5.81
C SER A 121 -15.07 -15.28 -6.06
N ALA A 122 -14.87 -16.21 -6.99
CA ALA A 122 -13.54 -16.65 -7.43
C ALA A 122 -12.76 -15.56 -8.18
N SER A 123 -13.35 -14.90 -9.19
CA SER A 123 -12.62 -13.93 -10.04
C SER A 123 -12.36 -12.58 -9.36
N VAL A 124 -13.25 -12.07 -8.50
CA VAL A 124 -12.97 -10.83 -7.74
C VAL A 124 -11.95 -11.11 -6.63
N SER A 125 -12.04 -12.28 -5.98
CA SER A 125 -11.02 -12.74 -5.04
C SER A 125 -9.67 -12.96 -5.73
N GLU A 126 -9.65 -13.46 -6.96
CA GLU A 126 -8.43 -13.66 -7.76
C GLU A 126 -7.81 -12.33 -8.20
N GLU A 127 -8.61 -11.37 -8.71
CA GLU A 127 -8.12 -10.01 -9.03
C GLU A 127 -7.62 -9.27 -7.76
N THR A 128 -8.27 -9.49 -6.62
CA THR A 128 -7.87 -8.94 -5.30
C THR A 128 -6.57 -9.57 -4.81
N LYS A 129 -6.47 -10.91 -4.88
CA LYS A 129 -5.24 -11.65 -4.55
C LYS A 129 -4.09 -11.27 -5.47
N ASP A 130 -4.34 -11.04 -6.76
CA ASP A 130 -3.32 -10.58 -7.69
C ASP A 130 -2.81 -9.18 -7.32
N CYS A 131 -3.70 -8.25 -6.93
CA CYS A 131 -3.28 -6.95 -6.40
C CYS A 131 -2.46 -7.07 -5.11
N LEU A 132 -2.91 -7.91 -4.17
CA LEU A 132 -2.19 -8.14 -2.90
C LEU A 132 -0.81 -8.76 -3.15
N ASN A 133 -0.74 -9.77 -4.02
CA ASN A 133 0.51 -10.41 -4.40
C ASN A 133 1.46 -9.44 -5.11
N LYS A 134 0.94 -8.56 -5.98
CA LYS A 134 1.76 -7.52 -6.64
C LYS A 134 2.30 -6.50 -5.64
N LEU A 135 1.49 -6.09 -4.67
CA LEU A 135 1.92 -5.20 -3.58
C LEU A 135 3.00 -5.85 -2.73
N ASP A 136 2.76 -7.08 -2.27
CA ASP A 136 3.69 -7.82 -1.43
C ASP A 136 4.98 -8.13 -2.21
N ASN A 137 4.91 -8.55 -3.47
CA ASN A 137 6.09 -8.81 -4.31
C ASN A 137 6.90 -7.54 -4.55
N ALA A 138 6.26 -6.41 -4.90
CA ALA A 138 6.97 -5.15 -5.11
C ALA A 138 7.62 -4.64 -3.82
N TYR A 139 6.99 -4.88 -2.68
CA TYR A 139 7.55 -4.55 -1.38
C TYR A 139 8.71 -5.50 -1.00
N GLN A 140 8.61 -6.80 -1.28
CA GLN A 140 9.69 -7.75 -1.10
C GLN A 140 10.88 -7.45 -2.01
N ASP A 141 10.66 -7.11 -3.28
CA ASP A 141 11.71 -6.68 -4.19
C ASP A 141 12.41 -5.43 -3.65
N PHE A 142 11.63 -4.46 -3.15
CA PHE A 142 12.15 -3.29 -2.45
C PHE A 142 13.02 -3.67 -1.24
N LEU A 143 12.61 -4.62 -0.40
CA LEU A 143 13.38 -5.07 0.77
C LEU A 143 14.64 -5.87 0.40
N VAL A 144 14.55 -6.81 -0.55
CA VAL A 144 15.66 -7.70 -0.95
C VAL A 144 16.80 -6.93 -1.62
N THR A 145 16.47 -5.88 -2.36
CA THR A 145 17.46 -5.00 -2.99
C THR A 145 18.05 -3.95 -2.03
N ALA A 146 17.52 -3.82 -0.80
CA ALA A 146 17.92 -2.78 0.14
C ALA A 146 19.34 -2.96 0.74
N SER A 147 19.94 -4.16 0.69
CA SER A 147 21.39 -4.43 0.88
C SER A 147 21.64 -5.94 1.01
N PRO A 148 22.80 -6.46 0.57
CA PRO A 148 23.19 -7.87 0.77
C PRO A 148 23.32 -8.30 2.25
N SER A 149 23.28 -7.36 3.21
CA SER A 149 23.40 -7.64 4.64
C SER A 149 22.16 -8.34 5.25
N TYR A 150 20.98 -8.29 4.62
CA TYR A 150 19.79 -9.00 5.11
C TYR A 150 19.73 -10.48 4.69
N ILE A 151 20.51 -10.91 3.70
CA ILE A 151 20.57 -12.31 3.26
C ILE A 151 21.17 -13.22 4.35
N LEU A 152 21.97 -12.67 5.27
CA LEU A 152 22.57 -13.42 6.37
C LEU A 152 21.58 -13.75 7.51
N ILE A 153 20.43 -13.08 7.61
CA ILE A 153 19.49 -13.34 8.72
C ILE A 153 18.55 -14.50 8.40
N ILE A 154 18.26 -14.76 7.11
CA ILE A 154 17.36 -15.86 6.73
C ILE A 154 18.09 -17.20 6.61
N PHE A 155 19.41 -17.22 6.34
CA PHE A 155 20.14 -18.48 6.17
C PHE A 155 20.62 -19.14 7.48
N ASP A 156 20.68 -18.42 8.60
CA ASP A 156 21.12 -18.98 9.89
C ASP A 156 20.01 -19.79 10.60
N ALA A 157 18.73 -19.56 10.27
CA ALA A 157 17.60 -20.24 10.91
C ALA A 157 17.32 -21.68 10.42
N SER A 158 18.19 -22.26 9.58
CA SER A 158 18.05 -23.63 9.03
C SER A 158 19.18 -24.59 9.43
N SER A 159 19.96 -24.28 10.46
CA SER A 159 20.86 -25.26 11.10
C SER A 159 20.64 -25.32 12.61
N SER A 160 19.65 -26.12 13.01
CA SER A 160 19.62 -26.82 14.29
C SER A 160 18.82 -28.10 14.14
#